data_AF-A0A8H3B6Y9-F1
#
_entry.id   AF-A0A8H3B6Y9-F1
#
_cell.length_a   1.000
_cell.length_b   1.000
_cell.length_c   1.000
_cell.angle_alpha   90.00
_cell.angle_beta   90.00
_cell.angle_gamma   90.00
#
_symmetry.space_group_name_H-M   'P 1'
#
loop_
_entity.id
_entity.type
_entity.pdbx_description
1 polymer ?
#
loop_
_entity_poly.entity_id
_entity_poly.type
_entity_poly.pdbx_seq_one_letter_code
_entity_poly.pdbx_strand_id
1 'polypeptide(L)'
;MRFLSTAIPFILAASAVAFAAMDNYIPTGTAPGCPYAANAAKLKRQSNGASPTVANFDPIKQKVDALANHGYIPHNGVASLLETVEAAYDVFGIDKVLAMMLVTYAIIFTGSPATLTWSIGESPGGLVIPPLLSAPQGLSGSHNKYEGDASATRADIHTGDPNSLNNTLFRQLYGLQPEGPDANFDYDIVVQHRVSRR
;
A
#
# COMPACT_ATOMS: atom_id res chain seq x y z
N MET A 1 -45.50 -38.93 -13.45
CA MET A 1 -44.05 -38.65 -13.38
C MET A 1 -43.88 -37.33 -12.65
N ARG A 2 -43.38 -37.34 -11.41
CA ARG A 2 -43.20 -36.16 -10.55
C ARG A 2 -41.77 -35.64 -10.73
N PHE A 3 -41.61 -34.42 -11.21
CA PHE A 3 -40.34 -33.70 -11.21
C PHE A 3 -40.06 -33.19 -9.79
N LEU A 4 -39.04 -33.71 -9.12
CA LEU A 4 -38.48 -33.06 -7.93
C LEU A 4 -37.53 -31.95 -8.40
N SER A 5 -37.99 -30.72 -8.26
CA SER A 5 -37.16 -29.51 -8.28
C SER A 5 -36.44 -29.42 -6.93
N THR A 6 -35.14 -29.69 -6.89
CA THR A 6 -34.29 -29.37 -5.75
C THR A 6 -33.63 -28.02 -6.00
N ALA A 7 -34.24 -26.97 -5.44
CA ALA A 7 -33.57 -25.68 -5.30
C ALA A 7 -32.38 -25.84 -4.35
N ILE A 8 -31.17 -25.60 -4.86
CA ILE A 8 -29.96 -25.49 -4.05
C ILE A 8 -29.97 -24.06 -3.47
N PRO A 9 -30.09 -23.86 -2.15
CA PRO A 9 -30.01 -22.53 -1.59
C PRO A 9 -28.56 -22.04 -1.68
N PHE A 10 -28.34 -21.01 -2.48
CA PHE A 10 -27.08 -20.27 -2.52
C PHE A 10 -27.01 -19.42 -1.24
N ILE A 11 -26.47 -20.00 -0.17
CA ILE A 11 -26.15 -19.26 1.05
C ILE A 11 -24.97 -18.36 0.69
N LEU A 12 -25.25 -17.07 0.48
CA LEU A 12 -24.22 -16.04 0.52
C LEU A 12 -23.72 -15.98 1.97
N ALA A 13 -22.69 -16.77 2.26
CA ALA A 13 -21.88 -16.54 3.45
C ALA A 13 -21.20 -15.19 3.24
N ALA A 14 -21.86 -14.12 3.70
CA ALA A 14 -21.13 -12.94 4.12
C ALA A 14 -20.24 -13.43 5.26
N SER A 15 -19.03 -13.91 4.94
CA SER A 15 -17.97 -13.98 5.92
C SER A 15 -17.73 -12.54 6.31
N ALA A 16 -18.36 -12.13 7.41
CA ALA A 16 -17.89 -11.03 8.20
C ALA A 16 -16.38 -11.22 8.28
N VAL A 17 -15.63 -10.32 7.66
CA VAL A 17 -14.26 -10.09 8.09
C VAL A 17 -14.43 -9.54 9.49
N ALA A 18 -14.57 -10.46 10.44
CA ALA A 18 -14.54 -10.15 11.84
C ALA A 18 -13.14 -9.57 12.04
N PHE A 19 -13.07 -8.26 12.26
CA PHE A 19 -11.93 -7.66 12.90
C PHE A 19 -11.79 -8.38 14.24
N ALA A 20 -10.92 -9.39 14.29
CA ALA A 20 -10.35 -9.76 15.57
C ALA A 20 -9.70 -8.47 16.06
N ALA A 21 -10.29 -7.86 17.09
CA ALA A 21 -9.62 -6.82 17.85
C ALA A 21 -8.22 -7.38 18.14
N MET A 22 -7.18 -6.74 17.59
CA MET A 22 -5.84 -6.99 18.07
C MET A 22 -5.91 -6.64 19.55
N ASP A 23 -5.80 -7.67 20.39
CA ASP A 23 -5.83 -7.54 21.84
C ASP A 23 -4.91 -6.38 22.21
N ASN A 24 -5.42 -5.47 23.04
CA ASN A 24 -4.82 -4.20 23.38
C ASN A 24 -3.33 -4.35 23.74
N TYR A 25 -2.43 -4.24 22.76
CA TYR A 25 -1.01 -4.10 23.03
C TYR A 25 -0.76 -2.65 23.42
N ILE A 26 -1.06 -2.35 24.69
CA ILE A 26 -0.60 -1.15 25.37
C ILE A 26 0.85 -1.45 25.80
N PRO A 27 1.87 -0.82 25.20
CA PRO A 27 3.22 -0.93 25.70
C PRO A 27 3.24 -0.22 27.07
N THR A 28 3.27 -0.99 28.15
CA THR A 28 3.51 -0.45 29.49
C THR A 28 4.97 0.01 29.56
N GLY A 29 5.20 1.28 29.23
CA GLY A 29 6.54 1.89 29.21
C GLY A 29 6.53 3.37 28.83
N THR A 30 6.05 4.21 29.76
CA THR A 30 6.36 5.65 29.94
C THR A 30 6.81 6.50 28.73
N ALA A 31 5.85 7.21 28.11
CA ALA A 31 5.80 8.69 28.04
C ALA A 31 4.43 9.13 27.45
N PRO A 32 3.65 10.00 28.11
CA PRO A 32 2.40 10.49 27.55
C PRO A 32 2.69 11.48 26.42
N GLY A 33 2.37 11.13 25.18
CA GLY A 33 2.38 12.10 24.09
C GLY A 33 2.60 11.56 22.68
N CYS A 34 3.27 10.42 22.49
CA CYS A 34 3.53 9.89 21.14
C CYS A 34 3.39 8.37 21.12
N PRO A 35 2.31 7.80 20.53
CA PRO A 35 2.11 6.35 20.46
C PRO A 35 3.20 5.62 19.64
N TYR A 36 4.07 6.35 18.94
CA TYR A 36 5.17 5.83 18.13
C TYR A 36 6.57 5.97 18.76
N ALA A 37 6.69 6.49 19.98
CA ALA A 37 8.01 6.73 20.60
C ALA A 37 8.83 5.43 20.79
N ALA A 38 8.17 4.30 21.04
CA ALA A 38 8.82 2.99 21.14
C ALA A 38 9.41 2.50 19.80
N ASN A 39 8.89 2.98 18.66
CA ASN A 39 9.36 2.60 17.33
C ASN A 39 10.57 3.42 16.87
N ALA A 40 10.79 4.61 17.45
CA ALA A 40 11.98 5.41 17.17
C ALA A 40 13.27 4.65 17.58
N ALA A 41 13.21 3.83 18.64
CA ALA A 41 14.33 3.01 19.11
C ALA A 41 14.58 1.75 18.24
N LYS A 42 13.67 1.40 17.34
CA LYS A 42 13.76 0.26 16.40
C LYS A 42 14.00 0.68 14.95
N LEU A 43 14.39 1.93 14.68
CA LEU A 43 14.80 2.36 13.35
C LEU A 43 16.03 1.55 12.89
N LYS A 44 15.78 0.40 12.25
CA LYS A 44 16.77 -0.31 11.45
C LYS A 44 17.01 0.56 10.22
N ARG A 45 17.91 1.55 10.33
CA ARG A 45 18.55 2.14 9.16
C ARG A 45 19.50 1.09 8.58
N GLN A 46 18.95 0.03 7.97
CA GLN A 46 19.70 -0.95 7.20
C GLN A 46 19.74 -0.48 5.75
N SER A 47 20.64 0.46 5.45
CA SER A 47 21.18 0.60 4.11
C SER A 47 22.17 -0.55 3.90
N ASN A 48 21.67 -1.75 3.64
CA ASN A 48 22.55 -2.85 3.25
C ASN A 48 23.11 -2.47 1.85
N GLY A 49 24.42 -2.28 1.75
CA GLY A 49 25.13 -1.84 0.53
C GLY A 49 25.13 -2.84 -0.63
N ALA A 50 24.16 -3.76 -0.66
CA ALA A 50 23.90 -4.67 -1.76
C ALA A 50 22.50 -4.34 -2.27
N SER A 51 22.41 -3.62 -3.39
CA SER A 51 21.19 -3.51 -4.17
C SER A 51 21.27 -4.59 -5.25
N PRO A 52 20.63 -5.76 -5.07
CA PRO A 52 20.59 -6.76 -6.12
C PRO A 52 19.38 -6.46 -6.99
N THR A 53 19.65 -6.18 -8.27
CA THR A 53 18.67 -6.14 -9.38
C THR A 53 17.45 -5.25 -9.17
N VAL A 54 17.46 -4.12 -9.88
CA VAL A 54 16.34 -3.17 -10.02
C VAL A 54 15.07 -3.94 -10.39
N ALA A 55 14.23 -4.25 -9.40
CA ALA A 55 12.83 -4.50 -9.68
C ALA A 55 12.30 -3.22 -10.33
N ASN A 56 11.60 -3.36 -11.46
CA ASN A 56 10.99 -2.24 -12.18
C ASN A 56 10.29 -1.32 -11.18
N PHE A 57 10.87 -0.14 -10.99
CA PHE A 57 10.42 0.86 -10.03
C PHE A 57 9.07 1.38 -10.51
N ASP A 58 8.01 1.10 -9.75
CA ASP A 58 6.65 1.56 -10.03
C ASP A 58 6.17 2.49 -8.89
N PRO A 59 6.45 3.78 -8.99
CA PRO A 59 6.34 4.72 -7.89
C PRO A 59 4.95 5.17 -7.38
N ILE A 60 3.76 4.68 -7.75
CA ILE A 60 2.48 5.04 -7.02
C ILE A 60 2.61 4.89 -5.49
N LYS A 61 3.50 4.01 -5.07
CA LYS A 61 3.51 3.29 -3.81
C LYS A 61 4.86 3.39 -3.05
N GLN A 62 5.60 4.49 -3.21
CA GLN A 62 6.96 4.75 -2.67
C GLN A 62 7.42 3.93 -1.45
N LYS A 63 6.61 3.88 -0.39
CA LYS A 63 6.92 3.10 0.82
C LYS A 63 7.03 1.60 0.54
N VAL A 64 6.08 0.98 -0.16
CA VAL A 64 6.14 -0.46 -0.45
C VAL A 64 7.14 -0.81 -1.56
N ASP A 65 7.51 0.11 -2.47
CA ASP A 65 8.71 -0.06 -3.32
C ASP A 65 9.95 -0.21 -2.47
N ALA A 66 10.13 0.69 -1.49
CA ALA A 66 11.29 0.65 -0.63
C ALA A 66 11.32 -0.64 0.20
N LEU A 67 10.17 -1.16 0.65
CA LEU A 67 10.13 -2.47 1.30
C LEU A 67 10.60 -3.59 0.36
N ALA A 68 10.10 -3.64 -0.88
CA ALA A 68 10.48 -4.68 -1.83
C ALA A 68 11.95 -4.56 -2.25
N ASN A 69 12.43 -3.35 -2.57
CA ASN A 69 13.79 -3.09 -2.99
C ASN A 69 14.83 -3.39 -1.90
N HIS A 70 14.44 -3.27 -0.63
CA HIS A 70 15.30 -3.59 0.52
C HIS A 70 15.05 -4.99 1.12
N GLY A 71 14.19 -5.81 0.49
CA GLY A 71 13.95 -7.20 0.92
C GLY A 71 13.14 -7.36 2.20
N TYR A 72 12.37 -6.35 2.60
CA TYR A 72 11.42 -6.45 3.72
C TYR A 72 10.10 -7.11 3.33
N ILE A 73 9.78 -7.09 2.03
CA ILE A 73 8.77 -7.93 1.39
C ILE A 73 9.42 -8.58 0.15
N PRO A 74 8.80 -9.61 -0.47
CA PRO A 74 9.38 -10.26 -1.65
C PRO A 74 9.79 -9.27 -2.76
N HIS A 75 11.01 -9.43 -3.29
CA HIS A 75 11.57 -8.56 -4.33
C HIS A 75 10.75 -8.56 -5.63
N ASN A 76 9.94 -9.59 -5.87
CA ASN A 76 9.03 -9.65 -7.02
C ASN A 76 7.78 -8.77 -6.84
N GLY A 77 7.60 -8.11 -5.69
CA GLY A 77 6.49 -7.22 -5.42
C GLY A 77 5.15 -7.91 -5.13
N VAL A 78 5.13 -9.23 -4.92
CA VAL A 78 3.92 -9.95 -4.51
C VAL A 78 4.07 -10.34 -3.05
N ALA A 79 3.28 -9.70 -2.18
CA ALA A 79 3.39 -9.86 -0.73
C ALA A 79 2.05 -10.28 -0.12
N SER A 80 2.09 -10.95 1.03
CA SER A 80 0.90 -11.20 1.85
C SER A 80 0.51 -10.00 2.71
N LEU A 81 -0.73 -10.02 3.21
CA LEU A 81 -1.24 -9.06 4.18
C LEU A 81 -0.30 -8.86 5.37
N LEU A 82 0.06 -9.98 6.03
CA LEU A 82 0.85 -9.93 7.27
C LEU A 82 2.30 -9.49 7.01
N GLU A 83 2.94 -9.98 5.95
CA GLU A 83 4.29 -9.53 5.58
C GLU A 83 4.34 -8.03 5.35
N THR A 84 3.34 -7.50 4.62
CA THR A 84 3.27 -6.06 4.33
C THR A 84 3.05 -5.25 5.60
N VAL A 85 2.17 -5.69 6.49
CA VAL A 85 1.81 -4.99 7.73
C VAL A 85 2.97 -4.96 8.71
N GLU A 86 3.63 -6.09 8.94
CA GLU A 86 4.79 -6.16 9.81
C GLU A 86 5.95 -5.34 9.24
N ALA A 87 6.22 -5.42 7.93
CA ALA A 87 7.25 -4.61 7.29
C ALA A 87 6.95 -3.10 7.34
N ALA A 88 5.70 -2.69 7.15
CA ALA A 88 5.29 -1.29 7.25
C ALA A 88 5.43 -0.74 8.68
N TYR A 89 5.12 -1.56 9.69
CA TYR A 89 5.32 -1.22 11.09
C TYR A 89 6.81 -1.13 11.46
N ASP A 90 7.59 -2.16 11.13
CA ASP A 90 9.00 -2.24 11.52
C ASP A 90 9.88 -1.20 10.82
N VAL A 91 9.62 -0.89 9.55
CA VAL A 91 10.48 -0.01 8.75
C VAL A 91 10.04 1.45 8.81
N PHE A 92 8.73 1.70 8.71
CA PHE A 92 8.20 3.07 8.64
C PHE A 92 7.48 3.52 9.91
N GLY A 93 7.31 2.63 10.89
CA GLY A 93 6.50 2.94 12.07
C GLY A 93 5.05 3.26 11.70
N ILE A 94 4.47 2.62 10.67
CA ILE A 94 3.03 2.74 10.41
C ILE A 94 2.29 1.85 11.41
N ASP A 95 1.31 2.39 12.13
CA ASP A 95 0.48 1.61 13.06
C ASP A 95 -0.11 0.37 12.37
N LYS A 96 -0.15 -0.75 13.11
CA LYS A 96 -0.59 -2.03 12.55
C LYS A 96 -2.05 -2.01 12.12
N VAL A 97 -2.94 -1.32 12.85
CA VAL A 97 -4.35 -1.21 12.46
C VAL A 97 -4.48 -0.39 11.18
N LEU A 98 -3.76 0.73 11.08
CA LEU A 98 -3.72 1.52 9.84
C LEU A 98 -3.17 0.72 8.66
N ALA A 99 -2.05 0.02 8.83
CA ALA A 99 -1.46 -0.82 7.79
C ALA A 99 -2.41 -1.95 7.37
N MET A 100 -3.02 -2.64 8.35
CA MET A 100 -4.00 -3.70 8.09
C MET A 100 -5.18 -3.18 7.27
N MET A 101 -5.72 -2.01 7.60
CA MET A 101 -6.81 -1.39 6.86
C MET A 101 -6.44 -1.11 5.40
N LEU A 102 -5.29 -0.48 5.16
CA LEU A 102 -4.83 -0.11 3.82
C LEU A 102 -4.53 -1.33 2.95
N VAL A 103 -3.82 -2.33 3.50
CA VAL A 103 -3.44 -3.53 2.75
C VAL A 103 -4.65 -4.44 2.51
N THR A 104 -5.58 -4.54 3.45
CA THR A 104 -6.84 -5.28 3.25
C THR A 104 -7.66 -4.65 2.13
N TYR A 105 -7.78 -3.31 2.12
CA TYR A 105 -8.45 -2.59 1.04
C TYR A 105 -7.77 -2.87 -0.31
N ALA A 106 -6.44 -2.83 -0.38
CA ALA A 106 -5.71 -3.18 -1.59
C ALA A 106 -5.99 -4.63 -2.06
N ILE A 107 -5.98 -5.61 -1.15
CA ILE A 107 -6.27 -7.01 -1.48
C ILE A 107 -7.68 -7.19 -2.07
N ILE A 108 -8.68 -6.50 -1.51
CA ILE A 108 -10.08 -6.61 -1.98
C ILE A 108 -10.21 -6.11 -3.43
N PHE A 109 -9.56 -5.00 -3.77
CA PHE A 109 -9.79 -4.33 -5.06
C PHE A 109 -8.76 -4.66 -6.13
N THR A 110 -7.56 -5.10 -5.74
CA THR A 110 -6.41 -5.27 -6.65
C THR A 110 -5.70 -6.60 -6.49
N GLY A 111 -5.88 -7.27 -5.35
CA GLY A 111 -5.20 -8.52 -4.98
C GLY A 111 -6.09 -9.76 -5.10
N SER A 112 -5.70 -10.80 -4.36
CA SER A 112 -6.39 -12.08 -4.26
C SER A 112 -6.90 -12.28 -2.83
N PRO A 113 -8.21 -12.13 -2.59
CA PRO A 113 -8.80 -12.39 -1.27
C PRO A 113 -8.65 -13.84 -0.82
N ALA A 114 -8.58 -14.79 -1.76
CA ALA A 114 -8.43 -16.21 -1.45
C ALA A 114 -7.06 -16.55 -0.84
N THR A 115 -6.01 -15.82 -1.25
CA THR A 115 -4.64 -16.04 -0.77
C THR A 115 -4.15 -14.94 0.18
N LEU A 116 -4.95 -13.88 0.38
CA LEU A 116 -4.58 -12.68 1.15
C LEU A 116 -3.26 -12.05 0.67
N THR A 117 -3.05 -12.05 -0.64
CA THR A 117 -1.87 -11.48 -1.30
C THR A 117 -2.25 -10.38 -2.28
N TRP A 118 -1.34 -9.45 -2.50
CA TRP A 118 -1.50 -8.37 -3.46
C TRP A 118 -0.18 -8.14 -4.21
N SER A 119 -0.28 -7.58 -5.41
CA SER A 119 0.87 -7.09 -6.16
C SER A 119 0.99 -5.59 -5.95
N ILE A 120 2.18 -5.16 -5.58
CA ILE A 120 2.52 -3.74 -5.50
C ILE A 120 2.76 -3.16 -6.91
N GLY A 121 2.90 -3.98 -7.96
CA GLY A 121 3.05 -3.51 -9.33
C GLY A 121 1.89 -4.00 -10.20
N GLU A 122 2.23 -4.52 -11.37
CA GLU A 122 1.28 -5.08 -12.34
C GLU A 122 0.57 -6.33 -11.81
N SER A 123 -0.40 -6.82 -12.59
CA SER A 123 -1.10 -8.06 -12.30
C SER A 123 -0.12 -9.22 -12.11
N PRO A 124 -0.17 -9.94 -10.96
CA PRO A 124 0.63 -11.15 -10.76
C PRO A 124 0.02 -12.37 -11.49
N GLY A 125 -0.98 -12.17 -12.34
CA GLY A 125 -1.88 -13.23 -12.80
C GLY A 125 -2.75 -13.75 -11.66
N GLY A 126 -3.52 -14.81 -11.92
CA GLY A 126 -4.29 -15.47 -10.86
C GLY A 126 -5.55 -16.16 -11.33
N LEU A 127 -6.26 -16.72 -10.35
CA LEU A 127 -7.49 -17.46 -10.57
C LEU A 127 -8.62 -16.51 -11.03
N VAL A 128 -9.31 -16.89 -12.10
CA VAL A 128 -10.48 -16.16 -12.61
C VAL A 128 -11.68 -17.09 -12.49
N ILE A 129 -12.65 -16.74 -11.65
CA ILE A 129 -13.91 -17.48 -11.48
C ILE A 129 -15.06 -16.50 -11.70
N PRO A 130 -15.45 -16.18 -12.95
CA PRO A 130 -16.57 -15.27 -13.18
C PRO A 130 -17.89 -15.90 -12.70
N PRO A 131 -18.80 -15.16 -12.03
CA PRO A 131 -18.72 -13.73 -11.65
C PRO A 131 -18.12 -13.48 -10.25
N LEU A 132 -17.66 -14.53 -9.57
CA LEU A 132 -17.25 -14.51 -8.16
C LEU A 132 -15.89 -13.84 -7.92
N LEU A 133 -14.88 -14.11 -8.77
CA LEU A 133 -13.53 -13.58 -8.65
C LEU A 133 -12.97 -13.17 -10.02
N SER A 134 -12.42 -11.96 -10.08
CA SER A 134 -11.65 -11.46 -11.22
C SER A 134 -10.16 -11.65 -10.97
N ALA A 135 -9.35 -11.65 -12.04
CA ALA A 135 -7.89 -11.67 -11.90
C ALA A 135 -7.41 -10.47 -11.08
N PRO A 136 -6.47 -10.66 -10.13
CA PRO A 136 -5.79 -9.57 -9.44
C PRO A 136 -5.13 -8.63 -10.46
N GLN A 137 -5.34 -7.32 -10.36
CA GLN A 137 -4.79 -6.34 -11.30
C GLN A 137 -3.51 -5.68 -10.78
N GLY A 138 -3.19 -5.87 -9.50
CA GLY A 138 -2.10 -5.16 -8.84
C GLY A 138 -2.39 -3.66 -8.71
N LEU A 139 -1.50 -2.94 -8.02
CA LEU A 139 -1.66 -1.49 -7.83
C LEU A 139 -1.62 -0.71 -9.15
N SER A 140 -0.81 -1.12 -10.12
CA SER A 140 -0.68 -0.41 -11.40
C SER A 140 -1.97 -0.46 -12.24
N GLY A 141 -2.80 -1.49 -12.04
CA GLY A 141 -4.11 -1.65 -12.67
C GLY A 141 -5.28 -1.14 -11.81
N SER A 142 -5.01 -0.35 -10.78
CA SER A 142 -6.01 -0.02 -9.75
C SER A 142 -6.66 1.35 -9.87
N HIS A 143 -6.58 2.01 -11.03
CA HIS A 143 -7.13 3.34 -11.26
C HIS A 143 -8.61 3.43 -10.81
N ASN A 144 -8.94 4.46 -10.04
CA ASN A 144 -10.23 4.69 -9.38
C ASN A 144 -10.67 3.62 -8.38
N LYS A 145 -9.79 2.71 -7.99
CA LYS A 145 -10.00 1.75 -6.89
C LYS A 145 -9.07 2.04 -5.73
N TYR A 146 -7.77 2.14 -6.01
CA TYR A 146 -6.73 2.44 -5.02
C TYR A 146 -5.83 3.57 -5.53
N GLU A 147 -5.32 3.42 -6.75
CA GLU A 147 -4.69 4.51 -7.49
C GLU A 147 -5.73 5.55 -7.92
N GLY A 148 -5.35 6.82 -7.92
CA GLY A 148 -6.22 7.91 -8.32
C GLY A 148 -5.44 9.18 -8.70
N ASP A 149 -6.17 10.09 -9.33
CA ASP A 149 -5.64 11.34 -9.87
C ASP A 149 -5.07 12.27 -8.79
N ALA A 150 -4.32 13.28 -9.25
CA ALA A 150 -3.66 14.28 -8.41
C ALA A 150 -2.61 13.68 -7.45
N SER A 151 -1.96 12.60 -7.88
CA SER A 151 -0.82 12.00 -7.18
C SER A 151 0.33 13.00 -7.03
N ALA A 152 1.02 13.00 -5.88
CA ALA A 152 2.03 14.01 -5.57
C ALA A 152 3.19 14.04 -6.58
N THR A 153 3.69 12.88 -7.02
CA THR A 153 4.83 12.81 -7.93
C THR A 153 4.63 11.78 -9.06
N ARG A 154 3.37 11.52 -9.42
CA ARG A 154 2.98 10.67 -10.56
C ARG A 154 1.95 11.41 -11.39
N ALA A 155 1.95 11.16 -12.70
CA ALA A 155 0.96 11.74 -13.59
C ALA A 155 -0.40 11.07 -13.38
N ASP A 156 -1.44 11.65 -13.95
CA ASP A 156 -2.76 11.02 -13.97
C ASP A 156 -2.85 10.11 -15.20
N ILE A 157 -3.66 9.05 -15.17
CA ILE A 157 -3.71 8.06 -16.28
C ILE A 157 -4.07 8.68 -17.64
N HIS A 158 -4.81 9.80 -17.62
CA HIS A 158 -5.23 10.53 -18.82
C HIS A 158 -4.22 11.58 -19.29
N THR A 159 -3.18 11.87 -18.49
CA THR A 159 -2.17 12.92 -18.78
C THR A 159 -0.76 12.36 -18.89
N GLY A 160 -0.52 11.12 -18.48
CA GLY A 160 0.78 10.47 -18.61
C GLY A 160 0.82 9.10 -17.94
N ASP A 161 2.02 8.74 -17.47
CA ASP A 161 2.25 7.49 -16.77
C ASP A 161 1.90 7.63 -15.26
N PRO A 162 0.85 6.92 -14.78
CA PRO A 162 0.44 6.99 -13.38
C PRO A 162 1.36 6.18 -12.47
N ASN A 163 2.16 5.27 -13.03
CA ASN A 163 3.00 4.34 -12.31
C ASN A 163 4.35 4.98 -12.02
N SER A 164 5.04 5.50 -13.05
CA SER A 164 6.42 6.04 -12.97
C SER A 164 6.58 7.41 -12.32
N LEU A 165 7.80 7.68 -11.82
CA LEU A 165 8.12 8.90 -11.08
C LEU A 165 8.16 10.01 -12.10
N ASN A 166 7.27 10.97 -11.94
CA ASN A 166 7.28 12.14 -12.79
C ASN A 166 8.27 13.16 -12.19
N ASN A 167 9.45 13.27 -12.81
CA ASN A 167 10.49 14.21 -12.39
C ASN A 167 10.03 15.67 -12.41
N THR A 168 9.12 16.04 -13.29
CA THR A 168 8.56 17.40 -13.33
C THR A 168 7.74 17.67 -12.07
N LEU A 169 6.85 16.75 -11.69
CA LEU A 169 6.03 16.88 -10.48
C LEU A 169 6.88 16.78 -9.21
N PHE A 170 7.90 15.93 -9.19
CA PHE A 170 8.86 15.88 -8.10
C PHE A 170 9.61 17.20 -7.93
N ARG A 171 10.09 17.80 -9.03
CA ARG A 171 10.75 19.11 -9.02
C ARG A 171 9.81 20.23 -8.60
N GLN A 172 8.52 20.15 -8.94
CA GLN A 172 7.51 21.08 -8.47
C GLN A 172 7.39 21.03 -6.95
N LEU A 173 7.26 19.84 -6.36
CA LEU A 173 7.22 19.66 -4.90
C LEU A 173 8.53 20.13 -4.24
N TYR A 174 9.67 19.73 -4.80
CA TYR A 174 11.00 20.10 -4.32
C TYR A 174 11.21 21.62 -4.37
N GLY A 175 10.75 22.29 -5.42
CA GLY A 175 10.90 23.73 -5.61
C GLY A 175 10.06 24.60 -4.68
N LEU A 176 9.15 24.00 -3.90
CA LEU A 176 8.44 24.71 -2.83
C LEU A 176 9.33 24.92 -1.59
N GLN A 177 10.42 24.15 -1.47
CA GLN A 177 11.32 24.22 -0.33
C GLN A 177 12.15 25.50 -0.36
N PRO A 178 12.38 26.16 0.81
CA PRO A 178 13.40 27.19 0.89
C PRO A 178 14.79 26.58 0.67
N GLU A 179 15.72 27.36 0.11
CA GLU A 179 17.12 26.96 0.07
C GLU A 179 17.75 27.08 1.47
N GLY A 180 18.53 26.08 1.89
CA GLY A 180 19.30 26.12 3.13
C GLY A 180 18.87 25.08 4.18
N PRO A 181 19.34 25.22 5.43
CA PRO A 181 19.13 24.23 6.49
C PRO A 181 17.68 24.12 6.95
N ASP A 182 16.85 25.12 6.64
CA ASP A 182 15.44 25.17 7.03
C ASP A 182 14.53 24.43 6.02
N ALA A 183 15.08 23.83 4.97
CA ALA A 183 14.34 23.03 4.00
C ALA A 183 13.68 21.82 4.69
N ASN A 184 12.35 21.79 4.71
CA ASN A 184 11.54 20.70 5.24
C ASN A 184 10.22 20.53 4.47
N PHE A 185 9.85 19.29 4.13
CA PHE A 185 8.54 18.94 3.58
C PHE A 185 7.48 18.91 4.70
N ASP A 186 7.21 20.09 5.26
CA ASP A 186 6.19 20.27 6.28
C ASP A 186 4.76 20.22 5.71
N TYR A 187 3.78 20.38 6.61
CA TYR A 187 2.37 20.32 6.25
C TYR A 187 1.99 21.39 5.23
N ASP A 188 2.51 22.60 5.36
CA ASP A 188 2.16 23.73 4.50
C ASP A 188 2.68 23.50 3.08
N ILE A 189 3.92 23.02 2.94
CA ILE A 189 4.48 22.67 1.63
C ILE A 189 3.71 21.52 0.98
N VAL A 190 3.38 20.47 1.74
CA VAL A 190 2.65 19.31 1.20
C VAL A 190 1.22 19.70 0.80
N VAL A 191 0.54 20.54 1.58
CA VAL A 191 -0.80 21.05 1.24
C VAL A 191 -0.75 21.96 0.03
N GLN A 192 0.23 22.88 -0.04
CA GLN A 192 0.42 23.75 -1.20
C GLN A 192 0.63 22.93 -2.47
N HIS A 193 1.49 21.91 -2.41
CA HIS A 193 1.68 21.00 -3.53
C HIS A 193 0.39 20.27 -3.89
N ARG A 194 -0.36 19.76 -2.91
CA ARG A 194 -1.65 19.08 -3.15
C ARG A 194 -2.67 19.98 -3.83
N VAL A 195 -2.72 21.27 -3.49
CA VAL A 195 -3.61 22.24 -4.16
C VAL A 195 -3.21 22.39 -5.62
N SER A 196 -1.91 22.46 -5.93
CA SER A 196 -1.41 22.57 -7.30
C SER A 196 -1.57 21.31 -8.17
N ARG A 197 -2.02 20.18 -7.60
CA ARG A 197 -2.23 18.91 -8.30
C ARG A 197 -3.69 18.68 -8.69
N ARG A 198 -4.64 19.50 -8.21
CA ARG A 198 -6.07 19.41 -8.53
C ARG A 198 -6.39 20.20 -9.80
#